data_AF-A0A535VZK2-F1
#
_entry.id   AF-A0A535VZK2-F1
#
_cell.length_a   1.000
_cell.length_b   1.000
_cell.length_c   1.000
_cell.angle_alpha   90.00
_cell.angle_beta   90.00
_cell.angle_gamma   90.00
#
_symmetry.space_group_name_H-M   'P 1'
#
loop_
_entity.id
_entity.type
_entity.pdbx_description
1 polymer ?
#
loop_
_entity_poly.entity_id
_entity_poly.type
_entity_poly.pdbx_seq_one_letter_code
_entity_poly.pdbx_strand_id
1 'polypeptide(L)'
;MADLPDPETVCPTCVEMGSSWVHLRQCLVCGRTGCCDNSPNRHATAHARETGHALIRSAQPGELWAWCYPDEAFFVPGDDGGWAVFEE
;
A
#
# COMPACT_ATOMS: atom_id res chain seq x y z
N MET A 1 0.38 3.14 -19.02
CA MET A 1 0.70 2.92 -17.59
C MET A 1 -0.53 3.36 -16.82
N ALA A 2 -1.05 2.57 -15.90
CA ALA A 2 -2.30 2.90 -15.23
C ALA A 2 -2.18 4.26 -14.53
N ASP A 3 -3.06 5.18 -14.88
CA ASP A 3 -3.19 6.52 -14.30
C ASP A 3 -3.79 6.36 -12.90
N LEU A 4 -2.95 5.97 -11.94
CA LEU A 4 -3.34 5.88 -10.54
C LEU A 4 -3.25 7.27 -9.91
N PRO A 5 -4.24 7.68 -9.09
CA PRO A 5 -4.17 8.94 -8.38
C PRO A 5 -2.99 8.95 -7.42
N ASP A 6 -2.53 10.15 -7.08
CA ASP A 6 -1.62 10.35 -5.96
C ASP A 6 -2.21 9.75 -4.67
N PRO A 7 -1.37 9.20 -3.78
CA PRO A 7 -1.85 8.66 -2.53
C PRO A 7 -2.43 9.76 -1.63
N GLU A 8 -3.61 9.49 -1.08
CA GLU A 8 -4.18 10.32 -0.02
C GLU A 8 -3.22 10.40 1.17
N THR A 9 -3.21 11.55 1.84
CA THR A 9 -2.39 11.78 3.06
C THR A 9 -3.06 11.27 4.33
N VAL A 10 -4.26 10.68 4.22
CA VAL A 10 -5.05 10.14 5.32
C VAL A 10 -5.59 8.74 4.97
N CYS A 11 -5.98 7.97 5.99
CA CYS A 11 -6.80 6.78 5.78
C CYS A 11 -8.28 7.16 5.91
N PRO A 12 -9.07 7.18 4.82
CA PRO A 12 -10.46 7.67 4.85
C PRO A 12 -11.30 6.96 5.91
N THR A 13 -11.19 5.62 5.97
CA THR A 13 -11.95 4.80 6.92
C THR A 13 -11.55 5.06 8.38
N CYS A 14 -10.26 5.33 8.66
CA CYS A 14 -9.87 5.75 10.00
C CYS A 14 -10.46 7.13 10.36
N VAL A 15 -10.48 8.08 9.41
CA VAL A 15 -11.08 9.41 9.62
C VAL A 15 -12.57 9.28 9.93
N GLU A 16 -13.31 8.48 9.18
CA GLU A 16 -14.74 8.23 9.41
C GLU A 16 -15.03 7.62 10.79
N MET A 17 -14.12 6.79 11.30
CA MET A 17 -14.22 6.19 12.63
C MET A 17 -13.67 7.07 13.77
N GLY A 18 -13.03 8.21 13.45
CA GLY A 18 -12.31 9.01 14.44
C GLY A 18 -11.10 8.28 15.05
N SER A 19 -10.49 7.36 14.29
CA SER A 19 -9.36 6.53 14.71
C SER A 19 -8.03 7.04 14.14
N SER A 20 -6.92 6.62 14.75
CA SER A 20 -5.57 6.96 14.32
C SER A 20 -4.96 5.86 13.43
N TRP A 21 -3.84 6.17 12.79
CA TRP A 21 -3.02 5.25 12.00
C TRP A 21 -1.54 5.57 12.18
N VAL A 22 -0.69 4.62 11.80
CA VAL A 22 0.76 4.76 11.83
C VAL A 22 1.25 5.19 10.45
N HIS A 23 1.26 4.28 9.48
CA HIS A 23 1.65 4.55 8.09
C HIS A 23 0.53 4.21 7.11
N LEU A 24 0.63 4.79 5.92
CA LEU A 24 -0.33 4.60 4.83
C LEU A 24 0.26 3.75 3.71
N ARG A 25 -0.61 2.99 3.06
CA ARG A 25 -0.33 2.17 1.87
C ARG A 25 -1.38 2.46 0.82
N GLN A 26 -0.99 2.48 -0.44
CA GLN A 26 -1.92 2.68 -1.56
C GLN A 26 -2.00 1.42 -2.42
N CYS A 27 -3.21 1.03 -2.78
CA CYS A 27 -3.44 -0.07 -3.71
C CYS A 27 -2.97 0.31 -5.12
N LEU A 28 -2.12 -0.52 -5.72
CA LEU A 28 -1.63 -0.35 -7.10
C LEU A 28 -2.63 -0.83 -8.16
N VAL A 29 -3.77 -1.40 -7.75
CA VAL A 29 -4.82 -1.85 -8.67
C VAL A 29 -5.90 -0.79 -8.84
N CYS A 30 -6.32 -0.16 -7.74
CA CYS A 30 -7.46 0.78 -7.75
C CYS A 30 -7.16 2.14 -7.10
N GLY A 31 -5.94 2.40 -6.62
CA GLY A 31 -5.53 3.71 -6.08
C GLY A 31 -6.00 4.04 -4.66
N ARG A 32 -6.76 3.16 -3.99
CA ARG A 32 -7.24 3.40 -2.62
C ARG A 32 -6.10 3.42 -1.61
N THR A 33 -6.06 4.45 -0.76
CA THR A 33 -5.15 4.53 0.39
C THR A 33 -5.79 3.95 1.66
N GLY A 34 -5.05 3.12 2.38
CA GLY A 34 -5.44 2.52 3.66
C GLY A 34 -4.29 2.50 4.66
N CYS A 35 -4.61 2.35 5.95
CA CYS A 35 -3.59 2.22 6.99
C CYS A 35 -2.91 0.84 6.95
N CYS A 36 -1.62 0.80 7.31
CA CYS A 36 -0.78 -0.40 7.26
C CYS A 36 -1.15 -1.44 8.33
N ASP A 37 -0.50 -2.62 8.28
CA ASP A 37 -0.73 -3.71 9.22
C ASP A 37 -0.27 -3.40 10.67
N ASN A 38 0.68 -2.47 10.83
CA ASN A 38 1.08 -1.95 12.15
C ASN A 38 0.08 -0.93 12.73
N SER A 39 -0.89 -0.47 11.95
CA SER A 39 -1.98 0.38 12.45
C SER A 39 -3.06 -0.49 13.09
N PRO A 40 -3.81 0.04 14.08
CA PRO A 40 -4.80 -0.77 14.81
C PRO A 40 -5.87 -1.42 13.90
N ASN A 41 -6.27 -0.73 12.82
CA ASN A 41 -7.38 -1.16 11.97
C ASN A 41 -6.98 -1.92 10.68
N ARG A 42 -5.71 -1.87 10.26
CA ARG A 42 -5.16 -2.64 9.12
C ARG A 42 -5.96 -2.56 7.81
N HIS A 43 -6.47 -1.38 7.46
CA HIS A 43 -7.38 -1.21 6.33
C HIS A 43 -6.77 -1.59 4.97
N ALA A 44 -5.47 -1.43 4.76
CA ALA A 44 -4.83 -1.85 3.51
C ALA A 44 -4.96 -3.37 3.28
N THR A 45 -4.75 -4.16 4.34
CA THR A 45 -4.84 -5.63 4.30
C THR A 45 -6.29 -6.10 4.21
N ALA A 46 -7.21 -5.45 4.93
CA ALA A 46 -8.64 -5.71 4.79
C ALA A 46 -9.10 -5.47 3.34
N HIS A 47 -8.75 -4.31 2.76
CA HIS A 47 -9.05 -3.98 1.37
C HIS A 47 -8.52 -5.03 0.39
N ALA A 48 -7.27 -5.46 0.54
CA ALA A 48 -6.68 -6.49 -0.33
C ALA A 48 -7.46 -7.80 -0.28
N ARG A 49 -7.89 -8.23 0.92
CA ARG A 49 -8.67 -9.47 1.12
C ARG A 49 -10.09 -9.36 0.57
N GLU A 50 -10.74 -8.21 0.75
CA GLU A 50 -12.13 -7.99 0.33
C GLU A 50 -12.26 -7.84 -1.20
N THR A 51 -11.27 -7.21 -1.84
CA THR A 51 -11.31 -6.89 -3.27
C THR A 51 -10.50 -7.86 -4.14
N GLY A 52 -9.60 -8.64 -3.55
CA GLY A 52 -8.62 -9.44 -4.29
C GLY A 52 -7.46 -8.60 -4.85
N HIS A 53 -7.34 -7.32 -4.48
CA HIS A 53 -6.24 -6.47 -4.92
C HIS A 53 -4.94 -6.80 -4.18
N ALA A 54 -4.13 -7.66 -4.77
CA ALA A 54 -2.93 -8.23 -4.18
C ALA A 54 -1.75 -7.24 -4.00
N LEU A 55 -1.72 -6.14 -4.75
CA LEU A 55 -0.57 -5.24 -4.82
C LEU A 55 -0.83 -3.89 -4.16
N ILE A 56 0.07 -3.52 -3.24
CA ILE A 56 0.11 -2.20 -2.59
C ILE A 56 1.49 -1.57 -2.74
N ARG A 57 1.57 -0.24 -2.64
CA ARG A 57 2.80 0.53 -2.49
C ARG A 57 2.83 1.32 -1.19
N SER A 58 4.01 1.76 -0.77
CA SER A 58 4.07 2.81 0.25
C SER A 58 3.42 4.10 -0.24
N ALA A 59 2.66 4.74 0.65
CA ALA A 59 2.10 6.07 0.46
C ALA A 59 2.85 7.12 1.31
N GLN A 60 4.02 6.78 1.85
CA GLN A 60 4.84 7.74 2.58
C GLN A 60 5.74 8.54 1.63
N PRO A 61 5.99 9.83 1.92
CA PRO A 61 6.89 10.64 1.12
C PRO A 61 8.32 10.07 1.20
N GLY A 62 8.95 9.87 0.04
CA GLY A 62 10.32 9.36 -0.06
C GLY A 62 10.48 7.84 0.06
N GLU A 63 9.41 7.10 0.34
CA GLU A 63 9.42 5.64 0.29
C GLU A 63 8.95 5.15 -1.10
N LEU A 64 9.77 4.36 -1.77
CA LEU A 64 9.41 3.73 -3.04
C LEU A 64 9.63 2.22 -2.93
N TRP A 65 8.56 1.50 -2.60
CA TRP A 65 8.51 0.04 -2.56
C TRP A 65 7.07 -0.43 -2.74
N ALA A 66 6.91 -1.68 -3.15
CA ALA A 66 5.62 -2.36 -3.26
C ALA A 66 5.63 -3.69 -2.52
N TRP A 67 4.45 -4.18 -2.17
CA TRP A 67 4.24 -5.46 -1.49
C TRP A 67 3.14 -6.23 -2.18
N CYS A 68 3.40 -7.51 -2.43
CA CYS A 68 2.42 -8.46 -2.93
C CYS A 68 1.97 -9.38 -1.78
N TYR A 69 0.69 -9.32 -1.43
CA TYR A 69 0.13 -10.16 -0.36
C TYR A 69 0.22 -11.67 -0.59
N PRO A 70 -0.13 -12.24 -1.77
CA PRO A 70 -0.09 -13.69 -1.99
C PRO A 70 1.33 -14.25 -2.08
N ASP A 71 2.27 -13.49 -2.65
CA ASP A 71 3.67 -13.92 -2.79
C ASP A 71 4.50 -13.59 -1.54
N GLU A 72 3.93 -12.85 -0.59
CA GLU A 72 4.63 -12.33 0.60
C GLU A 72 5.98 -11.68 0.25
N ALA A 73 6.00 -10.96 -0.87
CA ALA A 73 7.22 -10.44 -1.49
C ALA A 73 7.29 -8.92 -1.43
N PHE A 74 8.45 -8.40 -1.01
CA PHE A 74 8.81 -7.00 -1.13
C PHE A 74 9.39 -6.72 -2.51
N PHE A 75 8.94 -5.64 -3.13
CA PHE A 75 9.47 -5.14 -4.38
C PHE A 75 10.07 -3.75 -4.17
N VAL A 76 11.27 -3.56 -4.69
CA VAL A 76 12.00 -2.28 -4.65
C VAL A 76 12.40 -1.88 -6.07
N PRO A 77 12.70 -0.60 -6.33
CA PRO A 77 13.28 -0.17 -7.58
C PRO A 77 14.58 -0.94 -7.88
N GLY A 78 14.65 -1.57 -9.05
CA GLY A 78 15.85 -2.20 -9.56
C GLY A 78 16.74 -1.18 -10.29
N ASP A 79 18.02 -1.53 -10.44
CA ASP A 79 19.02 -0.69 -11.13
C ASP A 79 18.68 -0.45 -12.61
N ASP A 80 17.99 -1.41 -13.24
CA ASP A 80 17.52 -1.33 -14.64
C ASP A 80 16.28 -0.41 -14.82
N GLY A 81 15.83 0.27 -13.75
CA GLY A 81 14.62 1.10 -13.77
C GLY A 81 13.31 0.30 -13.71
N GLY A 82 13.39 -1.02 -13.49
CA GLY A 82 12.26 -1.90 -13.22
C GLY A 82 11.97 -2.08 -11.73
N TRP A 83 11.14 -3.06 -11.40
CA TRP A 83 10.93 -3.54 -10.03
C TRP A 83 11.70 -4.84 -9.83
N ALA A 84 12.44 -4.94 -8.73
CA ALA A 84 13.13 -6.14 -8.29
C ALA A 84 12.50 -6.66 -7.00
N VAL A 85 12.40 -7.98 -6.85
CA VAL A 85 12.08 -8.59 -5.56
C VAL A 85 13.26 -8.34 -4.63
N PHE A 86 12.99 -7.83 -3.43
CA PHE A 86 14.01 -7.70 -2.40
C PHE A 86 14.25 -9.08 -1.77
N GLU A 87 15.40 -9.66 -2.07
CA GLU A 87 15.90 -10.91 -1.50
C GLU A 87 16.95 -10.56 -0.43
N GLU A 88 16.78 -11.09 0.78
CA GLU A 88 17.65 -10.84 1.94
C GLU A 88 19.00 -11.60 1.91
#